data_AF-A0ABD0VSR0-F1
#
_entry.id   AF-A0ABD0VSR0-F1
#
_cell.length_a   1.000
_cell.length_b   1.000
_cell.length_c   1.000
_cell.angle_alpha   90.00
_cell.angle_beta   90.00
_cell.angle_gamma   90.00
#
_symmetry.space_group_name_H-M   'P 1'
#
loop_
_entity.id
_entity.type
_entity.pdbx_description
1 polymer ?
#
loop_
_entity_poly.entity_id
_entity_poly.type
_entity_poly.pdbx_seq_one_letter_code
_entity_poly.pdbx_strand_id
1 'polypeptide(L)'
;MWLLAQGYRWRPIRRWEFPELLSKVTASKDLSALDVFICTADPYKEPPVGVASTALSALAFDYPSDRLSVYVSDDGGSDLTLFAFFEAAKFARCWLPFCRKNGVMERSPEAYFQSGGCDGEAEEMKVRCLALFVAQR
;
A
#
# COMPACT_ATOMS: atom_id res chain seq x y z
N MET A 1 40.33 4.94 -0.91
CA MET A 1 38.87 4.89 -0.70
C MET A 1 38.34 3.48 -0.40
N TRP A 2 38.70 2.42 -1.15
CA TRP A 2 38.18 1.05 -0.93
C TRP A 2 38.51 0.44 0.45
N LEU A 3 39.74 0.64 0.96
CA LEU A 3 40.18 0.10 2.25
C LEU A 3 39.33 0.62 3.42
N LEU A 4 38.94 1.90 3.38
CA LEU A 4 38.11 2.53 4.41
C LEU A 4 36.66 2.02 4.40
N ALA A 5 36.18 1.51 3.27
CA ALA A 5 34.84 0.94 3.16
C ALA A 5 34.73 -0.49 3.70
N GLN A 6 35.85 -1.20 3.93
CA GLN A 6 35.84 -2.58 4.41
C GLN A 6 35.35 -2.73 5.86
N GLY A 7 35.51 -1.68 6.68
CA GLY A 7 35.07 -1.69 8.08
C GLY A 7 33.59 -2.04 8.26
N TYR A 8 32.72 -1.54 7.38
CA TYR A 8 31.27 -1.80 7.41
C TYR A 8 30.90 -3.26 7.07
N ARG A 9 31.79 -4.02 6.43
CA ARG A 9 31.53 -5.39 5.98
C ARG A 9 32.05 -6.46 6.94
N TRP A 10 32.80 -6.09 7.97
CA TRP A 10 33.52 -7.05 8.81
C TRP A 10 32.59 -7.87 9.72
N ARG A 11 31.48 -7.28 10.21
CA ARG A 11 30.53 -7.98 11.08
C ARG A 11 29.09 -7.74 10.64
N PRO A 12 28.63 -8.43 9.59
CA PRO A 12 27.23 -8.34 9.19
C PRO A 12 26.34 -8.91 10.29
N ILE A 13 25.37 -8.12 10.76
CA ILE A 13 24.38 -8.54 11.75
C ILE A 13 23.15 -9.05 10.99
N ARG A 14 22.71 -10.27 11.31
CA ARG A 14 21.45 -10.83 10.83
C ARG A 14 20.41 -10.76 11.95
N ARG A 15 19.17 -10.45 11.59
CA ARG A 15 18.01 -10.41 12.49
C ARG A 15 16.93 -11.32 11.92
N TRP A 16 16.15 -11.93 12.81
CA TRP A 16 14.99 -12.73 12.47
C TRP A 16 13.80 -12.21 13.27
N GLU A 17 12.68 -12.05 12.60
CA GLU A 17 11.42 -11.62 13.16
C GLU A 17 10.45 -12.79 13.34
N PHE A 18 9.65 -12.73 14.40
CA PHE A 18 8.65 -13.75 14.75
C PHE A 18 7.29 -13.07 15.01
N PRO A 19 6.60 -12.59 13.96
CA PRO A 19 5.34 -11.84 14.10
C PRO A 19 4.23 -12.66 14.77
N GLU A 20 4.27 -13.99 14.66
CA GLU A 20 3.33 -14.91 15.32
C GLU A 20 3.36 -14.82 16.86
N LEU A 21 4.48 -14.36 17.43
CA LEU A 21 4.61 -14.17 18.87
C LEU A 21 4.02 -12.83 19.32
N LEU A 22 3.91 -11.85 18.42
CA LEU A 22 3.42 -10.51 18.76
C LEU A 22 1.98 -10.57 19.25
N SER A 23 1.13 -11.37 18.61
CA SER A 23 -0.27 -11.55 19.00
C SER A 23 -0.46 -12.23 20.36
N LYS A 24 0.57 -12.95 20.85
CA LYS A 24 0.57 -13.61 22.17
C LYS A 24 1.00 -12.67 23.30
N VAL A 25 1.84 -11.69 22.97
CA VAL A 25 2.44 -10.76 23.95
C VAL A 25 1.64 -9.46 24.06
N THR A 26 1.06 -9.01 22.94
CA THR A 26 0.42 -7.71 22.84
C THR A 26 -0.94 -7.87 22.18
N ALA A 27 -1.99 -7.38 22.82
CA ALA A 27 -3.30 -7.34 22.18
C ALA A 27 -3.25 -6.34 21.01
N SER A 28 -4.08 -6.55 19.98
CA SER A 28 -4.20 -5.59 18.87
C SER A 28 -4.53 -4.16 19.35
N LYS A 29 -5.20 -4.05 20.50
CA LYS A 29 -5.54 -2.78 21.18
C LYS A 29 -4.36 -2.13 21.93
N ASP A 30 -3.20 -2.74 21.96
CA ASP A 30 -2.02 -2.19 22.64
C ASP A 30 -0.91 -1.81 21.64
N LEU A 31 -1.16 -1.98 20.34
CA LEU A 31 -0.26 -1.59 19.27
C LEU A 31 -0.09 -0.06 19.19
N SER A 32 1.10 0.48 18.90
CA SER A 32 1.25 1.94 18.79
C SER A 32 0.44 2.53 17.62
N ALA A 33 0.24 3.84 17.60
CA ALA A 33 -0.19 4.48 16.35
C ALA A 33 0.93 4.36 15.30
N LEU A 34 0.57 4.17 14.04
CA LEU A 34 1.46 4.06 12.89
C LEU A 34 1.02 5.05 11.82
N ASP A 35 1.91 6.00 11.50
CA ASP A 35 1.70 6.99 10.46
C ASP A 35 2.61 6.67 9.27
N VAL A 36 2.01 6.48 8.09
CA VAL A 36 2.72 6.25 6.83
C VAL A 36 2.71 7.53 6.03
N PHE A 37 3.88 8.02 5.63
CA PHE A 37 4.02 9.20 4.78
C PHE A 37 4.42 8.77 3.37
N ILE A 38 3.67 9.24 2.39
CA ILE A 38 3.94 9.05 0.96
C ILE A 38 4.17 10.44 0.37
N CYS A 39 5.37 10.68 -0.15
CA CYS A 39 5.71 11.94 -0.81
C CYS A 39 5.82 11.70 -2.31
N THR A 40 5.21 12.59 -3.10
CA THR A 40 5.35 12.61 -4.55
C THR A 40 5.67 14.03 -5.01
N ALA A 41 6.46 14.16 -6.07
CA ALA A 41 6.96 15.45 -6.54
C ALA A 41 6.60 15.77 -8.00
N ASP A 42 6.47 14.76 -8.86
CA ASP A 42 6.26 14.97 -10.29
C ASP A 42 5.33 13.88 -10.86
N PRO A 43 4.11 14.22 -11.29
CA PRO A 43 3.12 13.25 -11.76
C PRO A 43 3.55 12.52 -13.05
N TYR A 44 4.53 13.04 -13.80
CA TYR A 44 5.02 12.39 -15.01
C TYR A 44 6.12 11.36 -14.71
N LYS A 45 6.93 11.61 -13.66
CA LYS A 45 7.95 10.66 -13.20
C LYS A 45 7.38 9.62 -12.25
N GLU A 46 6.38 10.02 -11.47
CA GLU A 46 5.69 9.22 -10.47
C GLU A 46 4.19 9.21 -10.83
N PRO A 47 3.74 8.28 -11.69
CA PRO A 47 2.37 8.25 -12.16
C PRO A 47 1.36 8.23 -10.99
N PRO A 48 0.36 9.14 -10.96
CA PRO A 48 -0.61 9.25 -9.87
C PRO A 48 -1.31 7.94 -9.49
N VAL A 49 -1.58 7.08 -10.47
CA VAL A 49 -2.22 5.76 -10.25
C VAL A 49 -1.31 4.82 -9.46
N GLY A 50 0.01 4.86 -9.70
CA GLY A 50 0.98 4.06 -8.95
C GLY A 50 1.15 4.56 -7.51
N VAL A 51 1.16 5.89 -7.33
CA VAL A 51 1.20 6.51 -6.00
C VAL A 51 -0.08 6.17 -5.21
N ALA A 52 -1.25 6.25 -5.85
CA ALA A 52 -2.52 5.85 -5.26
C ALA A 52 -2.56 4.35 -4.92
N SER A 53 -2.02 3.48 -5.77
CA SER A 53 -1.90 2.04 -5.51
C SER A 53 -1.02 1.75 -4.30
N THR A 54 0.06 2.52 -4.14
CA THR A 54 0.95 2.45 -2.97
C THR A 54 0.21 2.85 -1.69
N ALA A 55 -0.58 3.94 -1.73
CA ALA A 55 -1.39 4.36 -0.60
C ALA A 55 -2.46 3.33 -0.22
N LEU A 56 -3.15 2.74 -1.20
CA LEU A 56 -4.12 1.67 -0.98
C LEU A 56 -3.48 0.41 -0.40
N SER A 57 -2.27 0.07 -0.85
CA SER A 57 -1.49 -1.04 -0.30
C SER A 57 -1.17 -0.82 1.17
N ALA A 58 -0.72 0.39 1.53
CA ALA A 58 -0.46 0.77 2.92
C ALA A 58 -1.75 0.69 3.78
N LEU A 59 -2.87 1.25 3.31
CA LEU A 59 -4.17 1.19 4.00
C LEU A 59 -4.69 -0.25 4.18
N ALA A 60 -4.28 -1.18 3.32
CA ALA A 60 -4.67 -2.59 3.37
C ALA A 60 -3.79 -3.44 4.31
N PHE A 61 -2.81 -2.85 5.00
CA PHE A 61 -2.00 -3.56 5.99
C PHE A 61 -2.86 -4.22 7.06
N ASP A 62 -2.37 -5.35 7.59
CA ASP A 62 -3.00 -6.06 8.71
C ASP A 62 -2.68 -5.33 10.02
N TYR A 63 -3.25 -4.13 10.16
CA TYR A 63 -3.11 -3.26 11.32
C TYR A 63 -4.48 -2.72 11.74
N PRO A 64 -4.72 -2.45 13.03
CA PRO A 64 -5.96 -1.84 13.48
C PRO A 64 -6.23 -0.51 12.76
N SER A 65 -7.42 -0.36 12.17
CA SER A 65 -7.77 0.82 11.37
C SER A 65 -7.88 2.11 12.19
N ASP A 66 -8.04 2.00 13.51
CA ASP A 66 -8.01 3.12 14.45
C ASP A 66 -6.58 3.65 14.71
N ARG A 67 -5.55 2.94 14.25
CA ARG A 67 -4.14 3.23 14.54
C ARG A 67 -3.27 3.41 13.33
N LEU A 68 -3.76 3.06 12.14
CA LEU A 68 -3.06 3.27 10.90
C LEU A 68 -3.56 4.54 10.23
N SER A 69 -2.68 5.51 10.06
CA SER A 69 -2.95 6.72 9.27
C SER A 69 -2.01 6.75 8.08
N VAL A 70 -2.52 7.14 6.91
CA VAL A 70 -1.71 7.33 5.71
C VAL A 70 -1.84 8.78 5.26
N TYR A 71 -0.71 9.46 5.14
CA TYR A 71 -0.58 10.84 4.73
C TYR A 71 0.10 10.90 3.37
N VAL A 72 -0.44 11.73 2.48
CA VAL A 72 0.13 11.95 1.15
C VAL A 72 0.53 13.42 1.04
N SER A 73 1.80 13.66 0.76
CA SER A 73 2.35 14.97 0.43
C SER A 73 2.62 15.01 -1.07
N ASP A 74 1.98 15.94 -1.76
CA ASP A 74 2.26 16.21 -3.18
C ASP A 74 2.98 17.56 -3.29
N ASP A 75 4.29 17.49 -3.47
CA ASP A 75 5.16 18.66 -3.63
C ASP A 75 5.00 19.28 -5.04
N GLY A 76 4.48 18.51 -6.00
CA GLY A 76 4.18 18.96 -7.36
C GLY A 76 2.87 19.72 -7.49
N GLY A 77 1.97 19.61 -6.49
CA GLY A 77 0.68 20.27 -6.45
C GLY A 77 -0.17 20.01 -7.70
N SER A 78 -0.21 18.76 -8.17
CA SER A 78 -0.82 18.39 -9.44
C SER A 78 -2.33 18.16 -9.30
N ASP A 79 -3.12 18.63 -10.26
CA ASP A 79 -4.55 18.29 -10.31
C ASP A 79 -4.75 16.80 -10.61
N LEU A 80 -3.80 16.15 -11.30
CA LEU A 80 -3.87 14.74 -11.65
C LEU A 80 -3.69 13.82 -10.44
N THR A 81 -2.78 14.17 -9.52
CA THR A 81 -2.59 13.45 -8.25
C THR A 81 -3.83 13.57 -7.40
N LEU A 82 -4.38 14.79 -7.26
CA LEU A 82 -5.63 15.02 -6.54
C LEU A 82 -6.79 14.18 -7.10
N PHE A 83 -7.00 14.20 -8.41
CA PHE A 83 -8.05 13.43 -9.05
C PHE A 83 -7.86 11.91 -8.88
N ALA A 84 -6.63 11.41 -9.05
CA ALA A 84 -6.32 10.00 -8.87
C ALA A 84 -6.61 9.55 -7.43
N PHE A 85 -6.25 10.36 -6.43
CA PHE A 85 -6.54 10.06 -5.02
C PHE A 85 -8.03 10.16 -4.67
N PHE A 86 -8.78 11.05 -5.32
CA PHE A 86 -10.23 11.11 -5.18
C PHE A 86 -10.90 9.83 -5.67
N GLU A 87 -10.52 9.32 -6.85
CA GLU A 87 -11.03 8.05 -7.35
C GLU A 87 -10.52 6.85 -6.54
N ALA A 88 -9.26 6.87 -6.11
CA ALA A 88 -8.70 5.84 -5.25
C ALA A 88 -9.44 5.74 -3.91
N ALA A 89 -9.87 6.86 -3.32
CA ALA A 89 -10.67 6.86 -2.10
C ALA A 89 -12.03 6.18 -2.29
N LYS A 90 -12.68 6.35 -3.45
CA LYS A 90 -13.91 5.60 -3.77
C LYS A 90 -13.62 4.11 -3.91
N PHE A 91 -12.54 3.77 -4.61
CA PHE A 91 -12.13 2.38 -4.83
C PHE A 91 -11.73 1.66 -3.54
N ALA A 92 -11.09 2.37 -2.60
CA ALA A 92 -10.69 1.85 -1.29
C ALA A 92 -11.85 1.18 -0.53
N ARG A 93 -13.07 1.69 -0.69
CA ARG A 93 -14.28 1.15 -0.03
C ARG A 93 -14.56 -0.29 -0.42
N CYS A 94 -14.17 -0.70 -1.62
CA CYS A 94 -14.32 -2.07 -2.11
C CYS A 94 -13.04 -2.89 -1.93
N TRP A 95 -11.88 -2.28 -2.22
CA TRP A 95 -10.58 -2.95 -2.19
C TRP A 95 -10.15 -3.36 -0.77
N LEU A 96 -10.24 -2.47 0.22
CA LEU A 96 -9.74 -2.76 1.57
C LEU A 96 -10.48 -3.92 2.24
N PRO A 97 -11.83 -4.00 2.21
CA PRO A 97 -12.54 -5.16 2.72
C PRO A 97 -12.24 -6.45 1.95
N PHE A 98 -12.01 -6.37 0.64
CA PHE A 98 -11.63 -7.53 -0.18
C PHE A 98 -10.28 -8.09 0.24
N CYS A 99 -9.25 -7.25 0.35
CA CYS A 99 -7.93 -7.68 0.78
C CYS A 99 -7.97 -8.39 2.14
N ARG A 100 -8.75 -7.86 3.08
CA ARG A 100 -8.90 -8.44 4.42
C ARG A 100 -9.66 -9.77 4.41
N LYS A 101 -10.74 -9.88 3.63
CA LYS A 101 -11.56 -11.10 3.57
C LYS A 101 -10.84 -12.26 2.86
N ASN A 102 -10.13 -11.95 1.78
CA ASN A 102 -9.50 -12.95 0.93
C ASN A 102 -8.02 -13.18 1.29
N GLY A 103 -7.53 -12.55 2.37
CA GLY A 103 -6.15 -12.72 2.83
C GLY A 103 -5.11 -12.36 1.76
N VAL A 104 -5.41 -11.34 0.94
CA VAL A 104 -4.61 -11.00 -0.22
C VAL A 104 -3.20 -10.57 0.23
N MET A 105 -2.19 -11.32 -0.23
CA MET A 105 -0.79 -11.05 0.09
C MET A 105 -0.27 -9.82 -0.66
N GLU A 106 -0.55 -9.74 -1.96
CA GLU A 106 -0.18 -8.60 -2.80
C GLU A 106 -1.27 -7.51 -2.73
N ARG A 107 -1.08 -6.57 -1.81
CA ARG A 107 -2.10 -5.56 -1.45
C ARG A 107 -2.12 -4.36 -2.39
N SER A 108 -1.10 -4.19 -3.23
CA SER A 108 -1.10 -3.16 -4.26
C SER A 108 -2.06 -3.59 -5.38
N PRO A 109 -3.10 -2.79 -5.68
CA PRO A 109 -4.04 -3.11 -6.76
C PRO A 109 -3.32 -3.32 -8.10
N GLU A 110 -2.37 -2.42 -8.42
CA GLU A 110 -1.61 -2.49 -9.66
C GLU A 110 -0.79 -3.79 -9.76
N ALA A 111 -0.06 -4.14 -8.70
CA ALA A 111 0.75 -5.37 -8.69
C ALA A 111 -0.13 -6.64 -8.72
N TYR A 112 -1.23 -6.66 -7.96
CA TYR A 112 -2.15 -7.79 -7.89
C TYR A 112 -2.77 -8.12 -9.26
N PHE A 113 -3.20 -7.10 -10.00
CA PHE A 113 -3.78 -7.29 -11.33
C PHE A 113 -2.74 -7.61 -12.40
N GLN A 114 -1.49 -7.14 -12.26
CA GLN A 114 -0.39 -7.49 -13.15
C GLN A 114 0.11 -8.93 -12.95
N SER A 115 0.08 -9.44 -11.72
CA SER A 115 0.48 -10.82 -11.42
C SER A 115 -0.52 -11.89 -11.89
N GLY A 116 -1.61 -11.49 -12.56
CA GLY A 116 -2.61 -12.41 -13.10
C GLY A 116 -3.39 -13.13 -12.00
N GLY A 117 -3.78 -12.40 -10.93
CA GLY A 117 -4.50 -12.91 -9.77
C GLY A 117 -5.53 -13.97 -10.15
N CYS A 118 -5.18 -15.23 -9.89
CA CYS A 118 -5.93 -16.41 -10.24
C CYS A 118 -7.10 -16.60 -9.28
N ASP A 119 -8.15 -15.80 -9.40
CA ASP A 119 -9.48 -16.10 -8.85
C ASP A 119 -10.53 -15.36 -9.68
N GLY A 120 -11.63 -16.03 -10.04
CA GLY A 120 -12.73 -15.42 -10.82
C GLY A 120 -13.35 -14.19 -10.16
N GLU A 121 -13.18 -14.03 -8.84
CA GLU A 121 -13.60 -12.85 -8.07
C GLU A 121 -12.75 -11.61 -8.36
N ALA A 122 -11.49 -11.76 -8.76
CA ALA A 122 -10.60 -10.65 -9.11
C ALA A 122 -11.03 -9.98 -10.43
N GLU A 123 -11.55 -10.76 -11.38
CA GLU A 123 -12.15 -10.26 -12.62
C GLU A 123 -13.51 -9.59 -12.37
N GLU A 124 -14.36 -10.13 -11.47
CA GLU A 124 -15.60 -9.45 -11.08
C GLU A 124 -15.32 -8.13 -10.34
N MET A 125 -14.26 -8.08 -9.52
CA MET A 125 -13.85 -6.87 -8.83
C MET A 125 -13.20 -5.85 -9.78
N LYS A 126 -12.41 -6.29 -10.75
CA LYS A 126 -12.00 -5.48 -11.90
C LYS A 126 -13.23 -4.89 -12.58
N VAL A 127 -14.22 -5.70 -12.98
CA VAL A 127 -15.39 -5.20 -13.71
C VAL A 127 -16.25 -4.25 -12.86
N ARG A 128 -16.50 -4.55 -11.59
CA ARG A 128 -17.32 -3.69 -10.70
C ARG A 128 -16.62 -2.38 -10.31
N CYS A 129 -15.29 -2.38 -10.17
CA CYS A 129 -14.54 -1.22 -9.70
C CYS A 129 -13.86 -0.43 -10.84
N LEU A 130 -13.38 -1.07 -11.91
CA LEU A 130 -12.99 -0.37 -13.14
C LEU A 130 -14.21 0.24 -13.83
N ALA A 131 -15.42 -0.28 -13.67
CA ALA A 131 -16.62 0.44 -14.11
C ALA A 131 -16.74 1.82 -13.46
N LEU A 132 -16.26 2.03 -12.22
CA LEU A 132 -16.17 3.36 -11.62
C LEU A 132 -15.00 4.18 -12.19
N PHE A 133 -13.88 3.54 -12.52
CA PHE A 133 -12.67 4.18 -13.04
C PHE A 133 -12.74 4.55 -14.55
N VAL A 134 -13.57 3.85 -15.33
CA VAL A 134 -13.69 3.99 -16.79
C VAL A 134 -15.01 4.66 -17.21
N ALA A 135 -16.09 4.60 -16.42
CA ALA A 135 -17.39 5.19 -16.78
C ALA A 135 -17.48 6.73 -16.62
N GLN A 136 -16.35 7.43 -16.52
CA GLN A 136 -16.28 8.90 -16.59
C GLN A 136 -15.59 9.42 -17.86
N ARG A 137 -15.67 8.66 -18.96
CA ARG A 137 -15.51 9.19 -20.32
C ARG A 137 -16.86 9.52 -20.93
#